data_AF-A0A9Q0WPD7-F1
#
_entry.id   AF-A0A9Q0WPD7-F1
#
_cell.length_a   1.000
_cell.length_b   1.000
_cell.length_c   1.000
_cell.angle_alpha   90.00
_cell.angle_beta   90.00
_cell.angle_gamma   90.00
#
_symmetry.space_group_name_H-M   'P 1'
#
loop_
_entity.id
_entity.type
_entity.pdbx_description
1 polymer ?
#
loop_
_entity_poly.entity_id
_entity_poly.type
_entity_poly.pdbx_seq_one_letter_code
_entity_poly.pdbx_strand_id
1 'polypeptide(L)'
;MEEIRRRAGADDKPLRMVKTVLHELVKLRGAAIKGHLSMIPIDMKPQPIILAYIDLNLETLAAARMLTSTAPVGQNHWGDSVANNSSPATHSAEAQLKQELAAIFKKIGDKQTCTIGLYELHRITQLYPEVDIFAQLQNASEAFRTYIRDGLAQMEKNTAAGRDAF
;
A
#
# COMPACT_ATOMS: atom_id res chain seq x y z
N MET A 1 23.23 -18.51 6.32
CA MET A 1 22.85 -18.61 4.89
C MET A 1 22.54 -20.04 4.45
N GLU A 2 23.39 -21.02 4.75
CA GLU A 2 23.21 -22.40 4.27
C GLU A 2 21.93 -23.10 4.77
N GLU A 3 21.57 -22.90 6.04
CA GLU A 3 20.31 -23.40 6.62
C GLU A 3 19.06 -22.80 5.96
N ILE A 4 19.12 -21.52 5.53
CA ILE A 4 18.03 -20.83 4.82
C ILE A 4 17.85 -21.45 3.44
N ARG A 5 18.96 -21.70 2.72
CA ARG A 5 18.94 -22.28 1.37
C ARG A 5 18.43 -23.72 1.37
N ARG A 6 18.81 -24.52 2.39
CA ARG A 6 18.33 -25.91 2.53
C ARG A 6 16.81 -25.99 2.71
N ARG A 7 16.22 -25.07 3.46
CA ARG A 7 14.78 -25.07 3.77
C ARG A 7 13.91 -24.35 2.73
N ALA A 8 14.50 -23.57 1.83
CA ALA A 8 13.75 -22.89 0.77
C ALA A 8 13.23 -23.85 -0.33
N GLY A 9 13.79 -25.06 -0.45
CA GLY A 9 13.45 -26.03 -1.50
C GLY A 9 12.36 -27.05 -1.16
N ALA A 10 11.98 -27.18 0.12
CA ALA A 10 10.84 -28.01 0.53
C ALA A 10 9.60 -27.13 0.63
N ASP A 11 8.42 -27.61 0.20
CA ASP A 11 7.14 -26.89 0.36
C ASP A 11 6.68 -26.90 1.83
N ASP A 12 7.45 -26.23 2.68
CA ASP A 12 7.22 -26.12 4.11
C ASP A 12 6.22 -24.99 4.36
N LYS A 13 4.93 -25.33 4.22
CA LYS A 13 3.81 -24.39 4.42
C LYS A 13 3.82 -23.72 5.80
N PRO A 14 4.07 -24.43 6.92
CA PRO A 14 4.24 -23.78 8.23
C PRO A 14 5.38 -22.77 8.26
N LEU A 15 6.55 -23.11 7.72
CA LEU A 15 7.70 -22.19 7.68
C LEU A 15 7.42 -20.96 6.80
N ARG A 16 6.71 -21.15 5.69
CA ARG A 16 6.24 -20.05 4.84
C ARG A 16 5.33 -19.10 5.60
N MET A 17 4.38 -19.63 6.38
CA MET A 17 3.51 -18.81 7.24
C MET A 17 4.31 -18.00 8.26
N VAL A 18 5.25 -18.63 8.96
CA VAL A 18 6.12 -17.94 9.93
C VAL A 18 6.93 -16.84 9.26
N LYS A 19 7.47 -17.09 8.05
CA LYS A 19 8.24 -16.11 7.28
C LYS A 19 7.39 -14.92 6.84
N THR A 20 6.15 -15.17 6.40
CA THR A 20 5.19 -14.10 6.03
C THR A 20 4.86 -13.22 7.24
N VAL A 21 4.53 -13.83 8.38
CA VAL A 21 4.24 -13.07 9.61
C VAL A 21 5.45 -12.26 10.05
N LEU A 22 6.64 -12.85 10.02
CA LEU A 22 7.87 -12.14 10.36
C LEU A 22 8.14 -10.95 9.43
N HIS A 23 7.89 -11.12 8.12
CA HIS A 23 8.06 -10.04 7.15
C HIS A 23 7.14 -8.84 7.46
N GLU A 24 5.86 -9.08 7.74
CA GLU A 24 4.92 -8.01 8.09
C GLU A 24 5.29 -7.33 9.42
N LEU A 25 5.78 -8.07 10.42
CA LEU A 25 6.28 -7.49 11.67
C LEU A 25 7.49 -6.58 11.44
N VAL A 26 8.46 -7.00 10.61
CA VAL A 26 9.64 -6.19 10.25
C VAL A 26 9.22 -4.96 9.45
N LYS A 27 8.26 -5.08 8.54
CA LYS A 27 7.71 -3.95 7.77
C LYS A 27 7.07 -2.89 8.67
N LEU A 28 6.37 -3.30 9.72
CA LEU A 28 5.75 -2.40 10.69
C LEU A 28 6.75 -1.75 11.66
N ARG A 29 7.75 -2.51 12.14
CA ARG A 29 8.65 -2.07 13.23
C ARG A 29 10.04 -1.62 12.78
N GLY A 30 10.46 -1.98 11.57
CA GLY A 30 11.81 -1.74 11.09
C GLY A 30 12.87 -2.30 12.05
N ALA A 31 13.98 -1.60 12.20
CA ALA A 31 15.10 -2.02 13.04
C ALA A 31 14.73 -2.20 14.52
N ALA A 32 13.67 -1.53 15.02
CA ALA A 32 13.22 -1.64 16.39
C ALA A 32 12.75 -3.06 16.77
N ILE A 33 12.47 -3.92 15.78
CA ILE A 33 12.09 -5.31 16.04
C ILE A 33 13.17 -6.09 16.82
N LYS A 34 14.45 -5.73 16.67
CA LYS A 34 15.55 -6.38 17.40
C LYS A 34 15.43 -6.23 18.93
N GLY A 35 14.76 -5.18 19.41
CA GLY A 35 14.47 -5.00 20.83
C GLY A 35 13.33 -5.87 21.38
N HIS A 36 12.61 -6.63 20.53
CA HIS A 36 11.44 -7.42 20.89
C HIS A 36 11.71 -8.93 20.92
N LEU A 37 12.97 -9.33 21.06
CA LEU A 37 13.41 -10.73 20.99
C LEU A 37 13.65 -11.34 22.38
N SER A 38 13.09 -10.77 23.45
CA SER A 38 13.39 -11.15 24.84
C SER A 38 13.09 -12.61 25.19
N MET A 39 12.15 -13.25 24.47
CA MET A 39 11.81 -14.67 24.63
C MET A 39 12.65 -15.60 23.76
N ILE A 40 13.49 -15.06 22.88
CA ILE A 40 14.33 -15.83 21.96
C ILE A 40 15.74 -15.88 22.56
N PRO A 41 16.35 -17.07 22.68
CA PRO A 41 17.69 -17.20 23.24
C PRO A 41 18.76 -16.78 22.20
N ILE A 42 18.90 -15.47 22.02
CA ILE A 42 19.74 -14.82 20.99
C ILE A 42 21.26 -15.04 21.18
N ASP A 43 21.65 -15.41 22.38
CA ASP A 43 23.01 -15.65 22.86
C ASP A 43 23.46 -17.11 22.72
N MET A 44 22.58 -18.02 22.30
CA MET A 44 22.94 -19.41 22.02
C MET A 44 23.78 -19.59 20.74
N LYS A 45 24.58 -20.67 20.72
CA LYS A 45 25.31 -21.12 19.53
C LYS A 45 24.76 -22.49 19.07
N PRO A 46 24.37 -22.64 17.79
CA PRO A 46 24.32 -21.62 16.75
C PRO A 46 23.25 -20.55 17.01
N GLN A 47 23.47 -19.34 16.49
CA GLN A 47 22.50 -18.26 16.66
C GLN A 47 21.13 -18.65 16.07
N PRO A 48 20.03 -18.23 16.70
CA PRO A 48 18.69 -18.46 16.19
C PRO A 48 18.52 -17.93 14.76
N ILE A 49 18.03 -18.79 13.85
CA ILE A 49 17.88 -18.47 12.41
C ILE A 49 16.98 -17.24 12.15
N ILE A 50 16.09 -16.92 13.10
CA ILE A 50 15.20 -15.77 13.02
C ILE A 50 15.96 -14.44 12.88
N LEU A 51 17.15 -14.32 13.48
CA LEU A 51 17.99 -13.12 13.37
C LEU A 51 18.40 -12.87 11.92
N ALA A 52 18.84 -13.92 11.23
CA ALA A 52 19.21 -13.84 9.81
C ALA A 52 18.01 -13.48 8.92
N TYR A 53 16.80 -13.92 9.28
CA TYR A 53 15.59 -13.52 8.55
C TYR A 53 15.16 -12.08 8.83
N ILE A 54 15.36 -11.58 10.06
CA ILE A 54 15.12 -10.18 10.40
C ILE A 54 16.05 -9.29 9.58
N ASP A 55 17.34 -9.59 9.57
CA ASP A 55 18.33 -8.83 8.80
C ASP A 55 18.01 -8.84 7.30
N LEU A 56 17.73 -10.03 6.75
CA LEU A 56 17.33 -10.17 5.35
C LEU A 56 16.08 -9.34 5.00
N ASN A 57 15.07 -9.32 5.88
CA ASN A 57 13.86 -8.53 5.66
C ASN A 57 14.14 -7.03 5.74
N LEU A 58 14.98 -6.58 6.68
CA LEU A 58 15.38 -5.17 6.78
C LEU A 58 16.13 -4.71 5.51
N GLU A 59 17.08 -5.51 5.04
CA GLU A 59 17.81 -5.26 3.80
C GLU A 59 16.88 -5.22 2.58
N THR A 60 15.96 -6.18 2.48
CA THR A 60 14.97 -6.24 1.39
C THR A 60 14.09 -5.00 1.36
N LEU A 61 13.60 -4.55 2.52
CA LEU A 61 12.78 -3.35 2.63
C LEU A 61 13.57 -2.08 2.35
N ALA A 62 14.84 -2.01 2.78
CA ALA A 62 15.73 -0.90 2.48
C ALA A 62 16.02 -0.81 0.97
N ALA A 63 16.32 -1.94 0.32
CA ALA A 63 16.54 -2.03 -1.11
C ALA A 63 15.28 -1.64 -1.90
N ALA A 64 14.10 -2.12 -1.48
CA ALA A 64 12.83 -1.73 -2.10
C ALA A 64 12.61 -0.20 -2.05
N ARG A 65 12.91 0.45 -0.92
CA ARG A 65 12.81 1.92 -0.80
C ARG A 65 13.78 2.66 -1.72
N MET A 66 14.98 2.13 -1.94
CA MET A 66 15.95 2.71 -2.88
C MET A 66 15.45 2.60 -4.32
N LEU A 67 14.81 1.48 -4.68
CA LEU A 67 14.23 1.27 -6.01
C LEU A 67 12.98 2.13 -6.26
N THR A 68 12.25 2.53 -5.22
CA THR A 68 11.11 3.45 -5.32
C THR A 68 11.49 4.92 -5.16
N SER A 69 12.77 5.23 -4.91
CA SER A 69 13.26 6.60 -4.76
C SER A 69 13.64 7.20 -6.12
N THR A 70 12.63 7.46 -6.96
CA THR A 70 12.65 8.49 -8.01
C THR A 70 11.53 9.48 -7.74
N ALA A 71 11.62 10.21 -6.63
CA ALA A 71 10.91 11.46 -6.38
C ALA A 71 11.63 12.21 -5.25
N PRO A 72 12.06 13.47 -5.44
CA PRO A 72 12.86 14.19 -4.46
C PRO A 72 12.00 14.73 -3.32
N VAL A 73 12.49 14.56 -2.10
CA VAL A 73 12.02 15.26 -0.90
C VAL A 73 12.62 16.67 -0.89
N GLY A 74 11.73 17.66 -1.05
CA GLY A 74 11.74 18.96 -0.37
C GLY A 74 12.95 19.88 -0.49
N GLN A 75 12.80 20.97 -1.26
CA GLN A 75 13.37 22.26 -0.84
C GLN A 75 12.50 23.44 -1.28
N ASN A 76 12.10 24.22 -0.29
CA ASN A 76 11.45 25.53 -0.41
C ASN A 76 12.33 26.50 -1.21
N HIS A 77 11.81 27.11 -2.27
CA HIS A 77 12.29 28.41 -2.78
C HIS A 77 11.29 28.99 -3.78
N TRP A 78 10.72 30.14 -3.43
CA TRP A 78 10.09 31.10 -4.33
C TRP A 78 11.11 31.58 -5.37
N GLY A 79 10.83 31.48 -6.66
CA GLY A 79 11.72 32.03 -7.68
C GLY A 79 11.16 31.84 -9.08
N ASP A 80 10.48 32.86 -9.56
CA ASP A 80 10.09 33.08 -10.95
C ASP A 80 11.28 32.87 -11.92
N SER A 81 11.05 32.16 -13.03
CA SER A 81 11.69 32.40 -14.33
C SER A 81 11.16 31.44 -15.39
N VAL A 82 10.22 31.99 -16.17
CA VAL A 82 9.93 31.78 -17.60
C VAL A 82 10.83 30.85 -18.43
N ALA A 83 10.12 30.06 -19.25
CA ALA A 83 10.44 29.53 -20.60
C ALA A 83 11.39 28.33 -20.73
N ASN A 84 10.85 27.15 -21.10
CA ASN A 84 10.73 26.72 -22.51
C ASN A 84 10.32 25.23 -22.62
N ASN A 85 9.14 25.00 -23.21
CA ASN A 85 8.70 23.89 -24.06
C ASN A 85 9.22 22.44 -23.84
N SER A 86 8.33 21.53 -23.42
CA SER A 86 7.87 20.31 -24.13
C SER A 86 7.10 19.40 -23.16
N SER A 87 5.83 19.09 -23.46
CA SER A 87 4.88 18.33 -22.64
C SER A 87 5.43 17.04 -22.00
N PRO A 88 5.05 16.75 -20.74
CA PRO A 88 4.14 15.63 -20.49
C PRO A 88 3.15 15.91 -19.34
N ALA A 89 2.31 16.95 -19.46
CA ALA A 89 1.33 17.28 -18.42
C ALA A 89 0.26 16.17 -18.23
N THR A 90 -0.03 15.38 -19.26
CA THR A 90 -1.03 14.30 -19.23
C THR A 90 -0.61 13.08 -18.41
N HIS A 91 0.66 12.66 -18.49
CA HIS A 91 1.15 11.53 -17.71
C HIS A 91 1.19 11.82 -16.20
N SER A 92 1.42 13.09 -15.82
CA SER A 92 1.40 13.49 -14.41
C SER A 92 -0.01 13.45 -13.82
N ALA A 93 -1.02 13.92 -14.56
CA ALA A 93 -2.41 13.95 -14.07
C ALA A 93 -2.99 12.52 -13.94
N GLU A 94 -2.74 11.65 -14.91
CA GLU A 94 -3.20 10.25 -14.85
C GLU A 94 -2.49 9.48 -13.72
N ALA A 95 -1.20 9.72 -13.52
CA ALA A 95 -0.45 9.12 -12.41
C ALA A 95 -0.96 9.59 -11.05
N GLN A 96 -1.29 10.89 -10.91
CA GLN A 96 -1.90 11.44 -9.70
C GLN A 96 -3.27 10.84 -9.42
N LEU A 97 -4.14 10.71 -10.44
CA LEU A 97 -5.44 10.07 -10.30
C LEU A 97 -5.32 8.60 -9.87
N LYS A 98 -4.38 7.85 -10.45
CA LYS A 98 -4.07 6.46 -10.03
C LYS A 98 -3.65 6.39 -8.57
N GLN A 99 -2.80 7.31 -8.13
CA GLN A 99 -2.34 7.36 -6.74
C GLN A 99 -3.49 7.72 -5.78
N GLU A 100 -4.35 8.66 -6.17
CA GLU A 100 -5.53 9.06 -5.40
C GLU A 100 -6.51 7.89 -5.25
N LEU A 101 -6.83 7.20 -6.35
CA LEU A 101 -7.67 6.00 -6.34
C LEU A 101 -7.10 4.89 -5.43
N ALA A 102 -5.79 4.66 -5.48
CA ALA A 102 -5.15 3.69 -4.59
C ALA A 102 -5.29 4.06 -3.11
N ALA A 103 -5.18 5.35 -2.78
CA ALA A 103 -5.38 5.85 -1.41
C ALA A 103 -6.85 5.67 -0.97
N ILE A 104 -7.80 5.97 -1.86
CA ILE A 104 -9.24 5.78 -1.61
C ILE A 104 -9.56 4.30 -1.39
N PHE A 105 -9.11 3.39 -2.25
CA PHE A 105 -9.36 1.95 -2.08
C PHE A 105 -8.77 1.42 -0.77
N LYS A 106 -7.60 1.93 -0.36
CA LYS A 106 -7.04 1.60 0.96
C LYS A 106 -7.96 2.07 2.10
N LYS A 107 -8.54 3.27 2.02
CA LYS A 107 -9.51 3.76 3.02
C LYS A 107 -10.77 2.90 3.05
N ILE A 108 -11.26 2.45 1.89
CA ILE A 108 -12.44 1.57 1.78
C ILE A 108 -12.17 0.21 2.44
N GLY A 109 -10.96 -0.31 2.33
CA GLY A 109 -10.54 -1.56 2.96
C GLY A 109 -10.39 -1.52 4.49
N ASP A 110 -10.42 -0.33 5.10
CA ASP A 110 -10.32 -0.15 6.55
C ASP A 110 -11.70 0.12 7.17
N LYS A 111 -12.01 -0.58 8.27
CA LYS A 111 -13.32 -0.53 8.94
C LYS A 111 -13.71 0.87 9.44
N GLN A 112 -12.74 1.72 9.77
CA GLN A 112 -13.00 3.06 10.31
C GLN A 112 -13.19 4.11 9.22
N THR A 113 -12.58 3.90 8.05
CA THR A 113 -12.58 4.90 6.96
C THR A 113 -13.40 4.47 5.76
N CYS A 114 -14.12 3.34 5.83
CA CYS A 114 -14.81 2.78 4.68
C CYS A 114 -15.87 3.72 4.09
N THR A 115 -16.70 4.33 4.92
CA THR A 115 -17.73 5.29 4.50
C THR A 115 -17.12 6.53 3.86
N ILE A 116 -16.06 7.09 4.46
CA ILE A 116 -15.36 8.27 3.92
C ILE A 116 -14.75 7.93 2.55
N GLY A 117 -14.10 6.77 2.43
CA GLY A 117 -13.54 6.31 1.17
C GLY A 117 -14.60 6.13 0.07
N LEU A 118 -15.80 5.63 0.41
CA LEU A 118 -16.90 5.52 -0.55
C LEU A 118 -17.38 6.91 -1.03
N TYR A 119 -17.46 7.91 -0.14
CA TYR A 119 -17.84 9.28 -0.50
C TYR A 119 -16.81 9.93 -1.43
N GLU A 120 -15.52 9.77 -1.11
CA GLU A 120 -14.42 10.25 -1.96
C GLU A 120 -14.45 9.57 -3.33
N LEU A 121 -14.69 8.25 -3.37
CA LEU A 121 -14.81 7.50 -4.62
C LEU A 121 -15.99 7.99 -5.45
N HIS A 122 -17.16 8.19 -4.83
CA HIS A 122 -18.35 8.72 -5.50
C HIS A 122 -18.06 10.09 -6.13
N ARG A 123 -17.35 10.98 -5.42
CA ARG A 123 -16.93 12.27 -5.97
C ARG A 123 -16.01 12.11 -7.18
N ILE A 124 -15.03 11.21 -7.11
CA ILE A 124 -14.09 10.96 -8.23
C ILE A 124 -14.83 10.40 -9.46
N THR A 125 -15.82 9.52 -9.28
CA THR A 125 -16.64 9.03 -10.40
C THR A 125 -17.44 10.13 -11.09
N GLN A 126 -17.80 11.20 -10.39
CA GLN A 126 -18.48 12.36 -10.98
C GLN A 126 -17.50 13.35 -11.67
N LEU A 127 -16.27 13.46 -11.15
CA LEU A 127 -15.26 14.36 -11.69
C LEU A 127 -14.58 13.83 -12.95
N TYR A 128 -14.49 12.50 -13.09
CA TYR A 128 -13.83 11.82 -14.21
C TYR A 128 -14.74 10.76 -14.85
N PRO A 129 -15.91 11.15 -15.40
CA PRO A 129 -16.86 10.20 -15.99
C PRO A 129 -16.31 9.48 -17.23
N GLU A 130 -15.30 10.04 -17.90
CA GLU A 130 -14.62 9.44 -19.03
C GLU A 130 -13.60 8.36 -18.65
N VAL A 131 -13.24 8.26 -17.37
CA VAL A 131 -12.23 7.30 -16.88
C VAL A 131 -12.93 6.07 -16.32
N ASP A 132 -12.57 4.89 -16.83
CA ASP A 132 -13.01 3.62 -16.23
C ASP A 132 -12.26 3.34 -14.93
N ILE A 133 -12.77 3.91 -13.84
CA ILE A 133 -12.23 3.76 -12.48
C ILE A 133 -12.29 2.29 -12.02
N PHE A 134 -13.27 1.51 -12.50
CA PHE A 134 -13.43 0.11 -12.11
C PHE A 134 -12.41 -0.82 -12.77
N ALA A 135 -11.79 -0.41 -13.89
CA ALA A 135 -10.66 -1.14 -14.47
C ALA A 135 -9.50 -1.31 -13.48
N GLN A 136 -9.30 -0.36 -12.56
CA GLN A 136 -8.26 -0.46 -11.53
C GLN A 136 -8.58 -1.46 -10.42
N LEU A 137 -9.86 -1.82 -10.26
CA LEU A 137 -10.31 -2.81 -9.28
C LEU A 137 -10.24 -4.25 -9.81
N GLN A 138 -9.78 -4.48 -11.04
CA GLN A 138 -9.69 -5.83 -11.62
C GLN A 138 -8.85 -6.81 -10.79
N ASN A 139 -7.83 -6.31 -10.09
CA ASN A 139 -6.95 -7.10 -9.23
C ASN A 139 -7.45 -7.20 -7.78
N ALA A 140 -8.54 -6.50 -7.44
CA ALA A 140 -9.15 -6.57 -6.12
C ALA A 140 -10.08 -7.78 -6.02
N SER A 141 -10.37 -8.22 -4.78
CA SER A 141 -11.26 -9.36 -4.56
C SER A 141 -12.68 -9.07 -5.03
N GLU A 142 -13.40 -10.12 -5.44
CA GLU A 142 -14.79 -10.00 -5.87
C GLU A 142 -15.68 -9.38 -4.79
N ALA A 143 -15.53 -9.82 -3.53
CA ALA A 143 -16.25 -9.26 -2.39
C ALA A 143 -16.01 -7.74 -2.25
N PHE A 144 -14.78 -7.28 -2.44
CA PHE A 144 -14.44 -5.86 -2.36
C PHE A 144 -15.04 -5.07 -3.52
N ARG A 145 -14.99 -5.63 -4.74
CA ARG A 145 -15.61 -5.01 -5.94
C ARG A 145 -17.12 -4.87 -5.78
N THR A 146 -17.79 -5.90 -5.27
CA THR A 146 -19.24 -5.87 -4.99
C THR A 146 -19.57 -4.84 -3.92
N TYR A 147 -18.81 -4.81 -2.81
CA TYR A 147 -18.99 -3.82 -1.76
C TYR A 147 -18.89 -2.37 -2.27
N ILE A 148 -17.92 -2.08 -3.13
CA ILE A 148 -17.78 -0.75 -3.74
C ILE A 148 -18.98 -0.42 -4.62
N ARG A 149 -19.41 -1.36 -5.48
CA ARG A 149 -20.56 -1.13 -6.38
C ARG A 149 -21.84 -0.86 -5.61
N ASP A 150 -22.11 -1.67 -4.59
CA ASP A 150 -23.31 -1.53 -3.76
C ASP A 150 -23.26 -0.23 -2.94
N GLY A 151 -22.09 0.12 -2.39
CA GLY A 151 -21.87 1.36 -1.66
C GLY A 151 -22.12 2.61 -2.53
N LEU A 152 -21.60 2.63 -3.76
CA LEU A 152 -21.83 3.73 -4.70
C LEU A 152 -23.29 3.84 -5.13
N ALA A 153 -23.94 2.71 -5.44
CA ALA A 153 -25.36 2.70 -5.79
C ALA A 153 -26.26 3.20 -4.63
N GLN A 154 -25.86 2.92 -3.38
CA GLN A 154 -26.55 3.46 -2.21
C GLN A 154 -26.36 4.98 -2.08
N MET A 155 -25.16 5.48 -2.40
CA MET A 155 -24.88 6.91 -2.39
C MET A 155 -25.71 7.65 -3.44
N GLU A 156 -25.77 7.15 -4.68
CA GLU A 156 -26.61 7.74 -5.74
C GLU A 156 -28.10 7.80 -5.36
N LYS A 157 -28.60 6.76 -4.68
CA LYS A 157 -29.98 6.76 -4.15
C LYS A 157 -30.17 7.82 -3.07
N ASN A 158 -29.17 8.07 -2.23
CA ASN A 158 -29.23 9.05 -1.16
C ASN A 158 -29.14 10.49 -1.69
N THR A 159 -28.29 10.75 -2.70
CA THR A 159 -28.21 12.04 -3.39
C THR A 159 -29.48 12.33 -4.18
N ALA A 160 -30.02 11.33 -4.91
CA ALA A 160 -31.29 11.48 -5.64
C ALA A 160 -32.50 11.69 -4.71
N ALA A 161 -32.44 11.19 -3.48
CA ALA A 161 -33.46 11.40 -2.45
C ALA A 161 -33.30 12.74 -1.69
N GLY A 162 -32.33 13.59 -2.04
CA GLY A 162 -32.17 14.94 -1.49
C GLY A 162 -31.80 14.99 -0.01
N ARG A 163 -31.10 13.98 0.52
CA ARG A 163 -30.81 13.85 1.97
C ARG A 163 -29.45 14.37 2.44
N ASP A 164 -28.61 14.89 1.55
CA ASP A 164 -27.30 15.44 1.93
C ASP A 164 -27.38 16.97 2.07
N ALA A 165 -27.85 17.43 3.23
CA ALA A 165 -27.68 18.81 3.68
C ALA A 165 -27.35 18.81 5.17
N PHE A 166 -26.12 18.44 5.55
CA PHE A 166 -25.42 18.88 6.77
C PHE A 166 -23.91 18.79 6.57
#